data_AF-B0WWT0-F1
#
_entry.id   AF-B0WWT0-F1
#
_cell.length_a   1.000
_cell.length_b   1.000
_cell.length_c   1.000
_cell.angle_alpha   90.00
_cell.angle_beta   90.00
_cell.angle_gamma   90.00
#
_symmetry.space_group_name_H-M   'P 1'
#
loop_
_entity.id
_entity.type
_entity.pdbx_description
1 polymer ?
#
loop_
_entity_poly.entity_id
_entity_poly.type
_entity_poly.pdbx_seq_one_letter_code
_entity_poly.pdbx_strand_id
1 'polypeptide(L)'
;MTATKKLLTAAKPKVSEVLTAYLKQCNEPPWTSYFIKYRDVQNDHFGRSHFNWTLPHTGTNYHILRTGCYPYMKYHCTKRPLQDLSVEDTFFRVIKVLNLGLPMLGYGLAARFLIRHVELVEMGEGRSPVPIYFLYEEDKGSEY
;
A
#
# COMPACT_ATOMS: atom_id res chain seq x y z
N MET A 1 -12.83 -40.30 10.39
CA MET A 1 -13.39 -38.94 10.60
C MET A 1 -12.41 -37.94 10.02
N THR A 2 -12.60 -37.56 8.75
CA THR A 2 -11.67 -36.67 8.04
C THR A 2 -12.38 -35.34 7.88
N ALA A 3 -11.99 -34.34 8.68
CA ALA A 3 -12.56 -33.01 8.61
C ALA A 3 -12.12 -32.34 7.30
N THR A 4 -13.03 -32.29 6.33
CA THR A 4 -12.90 -31.51 5.12
C THR A 4 -12.81 -30.04 5.53
N LYS A 5 -11.60 -29.48 5.59
CA LYS A 5 -11.39 -28.04 5.74
C LYS A 5 -12.05 -27.36 4.55
N LYS A 6 -13.26 -26.85 4.78
CA LYS A 6 -13.98 -25.96 3.87
C LYS A 6 -13.06 -24.76 3.68
N LEU A 7 -12.36 -24.70 2.53
CA LEU A 7 -11.69 -23.50 2.07
C LEU A 7 -12.79 -22.48 1.81
N LEU A 8 -13.20 -21.78 2.86
CA LEU A 8 -13.88 -20.50 2.71
C LEU A 8 -12.91 -19.69 1.85
N THR A 9 -13.32 -19.35 0.62
CA THR A 9 -12.62 -18.34 -0.18
C THR A 9 -12.66 -17.05 0.64
N ALA A 10 -11.64 -16.87 1.48
CA ALA A 10 -11.54 -15.72 2.35
C ALA A 10 -11.62 -14.47 1.47
N ALA A 11 -12.48 -13.53 1.85
CA ALA A 11 -12.60 -12.28 1.14
C ALA A 11 -11.22 -11.60 1.08
N LYS A 12 -10.89 -11.01 -0.08
CA LYS A 12 -9.61 -10.31 -0.24
C LYS A 12 -9.46 -9.26 0.86
N PRO A 13 -8.28 -9.13 1.49
CA PRO A 13 -8.05 -8.11 2.51
C PRO A 13 -8.25 -6.71 1.93
N LYS A 14 -8.67 -5.78 2.78
CA LYS A 14 -8.65 -4.35 2.44
C LYS A 14 -7.22 -3.86 2.35
N VAL A 15 -6.94 -2.91 1.47
CA VAL A 15 -5.58 -2.34 1.36
C VAL A 15 -5.18 -1.56 2.62
N SER A 16 -6.15 -0.98 3.34
CA SER A 16 -5.95 -0.41 4.68
C SER A 16 -5.40 -1.41 5.72
N GLU A 17 -5.93 -2.63 5.71
CA GLU A 17 -5.50 -3.71 6.60
C GLU A 17 -4.07 -4.12 6.26
N VAL A 18 -3.75 -4.28 4.97
CA VAL A 18 -2.40 -4.63 4.52
C VAL A 18 -1.41 -3.53 4.88
N LEU A 19 -1.74 -2.26 4.66
CA LEU A 19 -0.91 -1.12 5.05
C LEU A 19 -0.60 -1.14 6.56
N THR A 20 -1.64 -1.32 7.38
CA THR A 20 -1.49 -1.36 8.84
C THR A 20 -0.65 -2.55 9.31
N ALA A 21 -0.93 -3.74 8.78
CA ALA A 21 -0.19 -4.96 9.10
C ALA A 21 1.29 -4.81 8.71
N TYR A 22 1.55 -4.25 7.53
CA TYR A 22 2.89 -4.07 7.03
C TYR A 22 3.73 -3.08 7.86
N LEU A 23 3.18 -1.90 8.15
CA LEU A 23 3.87 -0.91 8.98
C LEU A 23 4.18 -1.47 10.37
N LYS A 24 3.26 -2.24 10.96
CA LYS A 24 3.48 -2.95 12.22
C LYS A 24 4.57 -4.03 12.11
N GLN A 25 4.54 -4.84 11.05
CA GLN A 25 5.52 -5.91 10.78
C GLN A 25 6.95 -5.36 10.67
N CYS A 26 7.09 -4.16 10.11
CA CYS A 26 8.39 -3.46 9.99
C CYS A 26 8.76 -2.62 11.22
N ASN A 27 8.07 -2.78 12.36
CA ASN A 27 8.30 -2.01 13.58
C ASN A 27 8.24 -0.48 13.34
N GLU A 28 7.27 -0.05 12.54
CA GLU A 28 7.01 1.35 12.19
C GLU A 28 8.23 2.07 11.61
N PRO A 29 8.64 1.76 10.38
CA PRO A 29 9.82 2.38 9.79
C PRO A 29 9.60 3.89 9.59
N PRO A 30 10.65 4.72 9.57
CA PRO A 30 10.53 6.16 9.30
C PRO A 30 9.89 6.42 7.93
N TRP A 31 10.17 5.58 6.93
CA TRP A 31 9.47 5.58 5.65
C TRP A 31 9.45 4.19 5.00
N THR A 32 8.59 3.98 3.99
CA THR A 32 8.62 2.80 3.10
C THR A 32 7.88 3.09 1.80
N SER A 33 8.24 2.40 0.72
CA SER A 33 7.78 2.67 -0.65
C SER A 33 7.56 1.38 -1.44
N TYR A 34 6.36 0.81 -1.34
CA TYR A 34 6.03 -0.47 -1.96
C TYR A 34 4.93 -0.37 -3.03
N PHE A 35 4.78 -1.44 -3.80
CA PHE A 35 3.67 -1.66 -4.72
C PHE A 35 2.81 -2.83 -4.22
N ILE A 36 1.52 -2.76 -4.48
CA ILE A 36 0.58 -3.85 -4.20
C ILE A 36 -0.34 -4.06 -5.39
N LYS A 37 -0.59 -5.31 -5.79
CA LYS A 37 -1.43 -5.58 -6.96
C LYS A 37 -2.90 -5.37 -6.67
N TYR A 38 -3.62 -4.78 -7.62
CA TYR A 38 -5.08 -4.63 -7.52
C TYR A 38 -5.81 -5.96 -7.32
N ARG A 39 -5.31 -7.03 -7.94
CA ARG A 39 -5.97 -8.35 -7.87
C ARG A 39 -5.90 -9.00 -6.49
N ASP A 40 -4.99 -8.58 -5.61
CA ASP A 40 -4.71 -9.25 -4.35
C ASP A 40 -5.46 -8.60 -3.17
N VAL A 41 -6.07 -7.43 -3.36
CA VAL A 41 -6.74 -6.65 -2.29
C VAL A 41 -8.05 -6.00 -2.75
N GLN A 42 -8.87 -5.58 -1.79
CA GLN A 42 -9.96 -4.63 -1.99
C GLN A 42 -9.45 -3.20 -1.79
N ASN A 43 -9.68 -2.33 -2.78
CA ASN A 43 -9.19 -0.95 -2.76
C ASN A 43 -10.16 -0.02 -2.02
N ASP A 44 -10.15 -0.06 -0.69
CA ASP A 44 -10.94 0.83 0.17
C ASP A 44 -10.34 2.24 0.34
N HIS A 45 -9.17 2.50 -0.25
CA HIS A 45 -8.59 3.84 -0.36
C HIS A 45 -8.96 4.54 -1.68
N PHE A 46 -9.77 3.93 -2.56
CA PHE A 46 -10.05 4.47 -3.90
C PHE A 46 -10.42 5.95 -3.89
N GLY A 47 -9.90 6.70 -4.86
CA GLY A 47 -10.08 8.16 -4.95
C GLY A 47 -9.14 9.01 -4.10
N ARG A 48 -8.48 8.45 -3.08
CA ARG A 48 -7.48 9.16 -2.26
C ARG A 48 -6.09 9.09 -2.88
N SER A 49 -5.36 10.19 -2.85
CA SER A 49 -4.01 10.37 -3.38
C SER A 49 -3.00 10.74 -2.30
N HIS A 50 -3.37 11.61 -1.35
CA HIS A 50 -2.50 12.02 -0.25
C HIS A 50 -3.31 12.13 1.04
N PHE A 51 -2.96 11.40 2.09
CA PHE A 51 -3.76 11.39 3.32
C PHE A 51 -3.00 10.90 4.55
N ASN A 52 -3.53 11.23 5.72
CA ASN A 52 -3.07 10.71 7.00
C ASN A 52 -3.55 9.27 7.22
N TRP A 53 -2.65 8.42 7.68
CA TRP A 53 -2.93 7.08 8.18
C TRP A 53 -2.35 6.93 9.58
N THR A 54 -3.22 6.97 10.58
CA THR A 54 -2.84 6.82 11.99
C THR A 54 -2.97 5.36 12.40
N LEU A 55 -1.89 4.78 12.90
CA LEU A 55 -1.87 3.40 13.35
C LEU A 55 -2.70 3.25 14.63
N PRO A 56 -3.72 2.39 14.68
CA PRO A 56 -4.62 2.30 15.84
C PRO A 56 -3.95 1.82 17.13
N HIS A 57 -2.81 1.14 17.04
CA HIS A 57 -2.16 0.49 18.18
C HIS A 57 -1.19 1.41 18.93
N THR A 58 -0.54 2.34 18.24
CA THR A 58 0.52 3.21 18.77
C THR A 58 0.20 4.69 18.63
N GLY A 59 -0.77 5.06 17.78
CA GLY A 59 -1.07 6.44 17.47
C GLY A 59 -0.07 7.09 16.50
N THR A 60 0.95 6.37 16.03
CA THR A 60 1.90 6.87 15.04
C THR A 60 1.20 7.22 13.74
N ASN A 61 1.43 8.42 13.23
CA ASN A 61 0.83 8.90 11.99
C ASN A 61 1.80 8.80 10.81
N TYR A 62 1.26 8.39 9.67
CA TYR A 62 1.96 8.39 8.39
C TYR A 62 1.23 9.28 7.41
N HIS A 63 2.00 10.06 6.64
CA HIS A 63 1.51 10.64 5.40
C HIS A 63 1.63 9.58 4.32
N ILE A 64 0.51 9.26 3.69
CA ILE A 64 0.42 8.26 2.62
C ILE A 64 0.23 8.98 1.30
N LEU A 65 1.26 8.97 0.47
CA LEU A 65 1.17 9.37 -0.93
C LEU A 65 0.99 8.11 -1.77
N ARG A 66 -0.13 8.03 -2.49
CA ARG A 66 -0.46 6.87 -3.33
C ARG A 66 -0.85 7.23 -4.74
N THR A 67 -0.52 6.33 -5.65
CA THR A 67 -0.96 6.41 -7.04
C THR A 67 -1.37 5.04 -7.56
N GLY A 68 -2.41 5.01 -8.38
CA GLY A 68 -2.84 3.81 -9.06
C GLY A 68 -2.04 3.64 -10.34
N CYS A 69 -1.17 2.63 -10.42
CA CYS A 69 -0.28 2.38 -11.55
C CYS A 69 -0.46 0.93 -12.05
N TYR A 70 -1.53 0.70 -12.82
CA TYR A 70 -1.97 -0.65 -13.21
C TYR A 70 -0.83 -1.51 -13.78
N PRO A 71 -0.61 -2.76 -13.30
CA PRO A 71 -1.51 -3.56 -12.45
C PRO A 71 -1.34 -3.38 -10.93
N TYR A 72 -0.62 -2.34 -10.50
CA TYR A 72 -0.28 -2.08 -9.10
C TYR A 72 -0.92 -0.80 -8.57
N MET A 73 -0.92 -0.66 -7.24
CA MET A 73 -1.02 0.61 -6.54
C MET A 73 0.33 0.84 -5.86
N LYS A 74 0.94 2.01 -6.09
CA LYS A 74 2.14 2.43 -5.39
C LYS A 74 1.76 3.17 -4.12
N TYR A 75 2.43 2.85 -3.04
CA TYR A 75 2.38 3.54 -1.76
C TYR A 75 3.76 4.09 -1.45
N HIS A 76 3.78 5.33 -0.98
CA HIS A 76 4.91 5.93 -0.30
C HIS A 76 4.39 6.42 1.06
N CYS A 77 4.97 5.88 2.11
CA CYS A 77 4.54 6.09 3.49
C CYS A 77 5.68 6.79 4.22
N THR A 78 5.41 7.93 4.84
CA THR A 78 6.42 8.66 5.64
C THR A 78 5.86 8.97 7.00
N LYS A 79 6.58 8.61 8.07
CA LYS A 79 6.20 8.91 9.45
C LYS A 79 6.24 10.43 9.67
N ARG A 80 5.09 11.02 9.97
CA ARG A 80 4.90 12.49 10.03
C ARG A 80 3.78 12.84 11.00
N PRO A 81 3.84 13.98 11.71
CA PRO A 81 2.71 14.47 12.49
C PRO A 81 1.43 14.62 11.66
N LEU A 82 0.27 14.57 12.32
CA LEU A 82 -1.02 14.80 11.66
C LEU A 82 -1.03 16.21 11.03
N GLN A 83 -1.45 16.31 9.76
CA GLN A 83 -1.54 17.58 9.04
C GLN A 83 -2.78 17.61 8.15
N ASP A 84 -3.34 18.79 7.87
CA ASP A 84 -4.32 18.90 6.79
C ASP A 84 -3.62 18.70 5.44
N LEU A 85 -4.03 17.66 4.71
CA LEU A 85 -3.47 17.28 3.39
C LEU A 85 -4.52 17.43 2.27
N SER A 86 -5.62 18.11 2.53
CA SER A 86 -6.77 18.22 1.61
C SER A 86 -6.42 18.94 0.31
N VAL A 87 -5.58 19.97 0.39
CA VAL A 87 -5.10 20.74 -0.76
C VAL A 87 -4.23 19.86 -1.65
N GLU A 88 -3.25 19.16 -1.08
CA GLU A 88 -2.36 18.25 -1.80
C GLU A 88 -3.13 17.08 -2.40
N ASP A 89 -4.05 16.45 -1.65
CA ASP A 89 -4.90 15.38 -2.15
C ASP A 89 -5.70 15.83 -3.38
N THR A 90 -6.33 17.01 -3.29
CA THR A 90 -7.11 17.59 -4.38
C THR A 90 -6.24 17.89 -5.58
N PHE A 91 -5.07 18.51 -5.38
CA PHE A 91 -4.11 18.80 -6.44
C PHE A 91 -3.71 17.52 -7.19
N PHE A 92 -3.32 16.46 -6.47
CA PHE A 92 -2.94 15.19 -7.07
C PHE A 92 -4.10 14.49 -7.77
N ARG A 93 -5.34 14.64 -7.29
CA ARG A 93 -6.52 14.08 -7.96
C ARG A 93 -6.83 14.82 -9.26
N VAL A 94 -6.77 16.16 -9.25
CA VAL A 94 -7.03 17.00 -10.43
C VAL A 94 -6.00 16.71 -11.52
N ILE A 95 -4.71 16.71 -11.19
CA ILE A 95 -3.66 16.49 -12.20
C ILE A 95 -3.75 15.10 -12.85
N LYS A 96 -4.18 14.07 -12.10
CA LYS A 96 -4.42 12.72 -12.64
C LYS A 96 -5.54 12.71 -13.68
N VAL A 97 -6.62 13.45 -13.43
CA VAL A 97 -7.74 13.59 -14.37
C VAL A 97 -7.31 14.38 -15.61
N LEU A 98 -6.62 15.50 -15.43
CA LEU A 98 -6.12 16.31 -16.55
C LEU A 98 -5.18 15.51 -17.48
N ASN A 99 -4.38 14.61 -16.92
CA ASN A 99 -3.48 13.74 -17.69
C ASN A 99 -4.11 12.41 -18.13
N LEU A 100 -5.43 12.25 -17.98
CA LEU A 100 -6.18 11.02 -18.31
C LEU A 100 -5.57 9.74 -17.69
N GLY A 101 -4.84 9.89 -16.57
CA GLY A 101 -4.12 8.80 -15.94
C GLY A 101 -2.96 8.18 -16.74
N LEU A 102 -2.58 8.73 -17.90
CA LEU A 102 -1.53 8.18 -18.77
C LEU A 102 -0.17 8.02 -18.07
N PRO A 103 0.33 9.00 -17.28
CA PRO A 103 1.59 8.83 -16.56
C PRO A 103 1.56 7.65 -15.58
N MET A 104 0.39 7.38 -14.98
CA MET A 104 0.24 6.31 -14.00
C MET A 104 0.24 4.94 -14.67
N LEU A 105 -0.36 4.82 -15.86
CA LEU A 105 -0.29 3.62 -16.68
C LEU A 105 1.15 3.33 -17.13
N GLY A 106 1.87 4.34 -17.64
CA GLY A 106 3.28 4.21 -18.00
C GLY A 106 4.13 3.76 -16.82
N TYR A 107 3.90 4.33 -15.63
CA TYR A 107 4.61 3.92 -14.43
C TYR A 107 4.32 2.48 -14.02
N GLY A 108 3.06 2.03 -14.12
CA GLY A 108 2.67 0.65 -13.80
C GLY A 108 3.29 -0.39 -14.73
N LEU A 109 3.35 -0.07 -16.03
CA LEU A 109 4.03 -0.89 -17.03
C LEU A 109 5.53 -0.96 -16.77
N ALA A 110 6.18 0.17 -16.49
CA ALA A 110 7.60 0.21 -16.14
C ALA A 110 7.89 -0.59 -14.87
N ALA A 111 7.06 -0.45 -13.83
CA ALA A 111 7.21 -1.17 -12.57
C ALA A 111 7.23 -2.70 -12.76
N ARG A 112 6.49 -3.24 -13.74
CA ARG A 112 6.50 -4.68 -14.05
C ARG A 112 7.88 -5.21 -14.41
N PHE A 113 8.73 -4.39 -15.03
CA PHE A 113 10.10 -4.75 -15.42
C PHE A 113 11.13 -4.39 -14.34
N LEU A 114 10.82 -3.39 -13.51
CA LEU A 114 11.75 -2.83 -12.54
C LEU A 114 11.65 -3.45 -11.15
N ILE A 115 10.54 -4.11 -10.80
CA ILE A 115 10.39 -4.80 -9.51
C ILE A 115 11.42 -5.94 -9.41
N ARG A 116 12.24 -5.91 -8.35
CA ARG A 116 13.24 -6.96 -8.07
C ARG A 116 13.02 -7.69 -6.75
N HIS A 117 12.22 -7.13 -5.84
CA HIS A 117 12.05 -7.68 -4.50
C HIS A 117 10.56 -7.81 -4.14
N VAL A 118 10.23 -8.83 -3.35
CA VAL A 118 8.86 -9.15 -2.92
C VAL A 118 8.91 -9.48 -1.43
N GLU A 119 8.09 -8.81 -0.64
CA GLU A 119 7.88 -9.13 0.77
C GLU A 119 6.46 -9.67 0.95
N LEU A 120 6.26 -10.52 1.95
CA LEU A 120 4.95 -11.03 2.33
C LEU A 120 4.48 -10.31 3.59
N VAL A 121 3.27 -9.76 3.53
CA VAL A 121 2.60 -9.12 4.66
C VAL A 121 1.74 -10.14 5.37
N GLU A 122 2.04 -10.36 6.65
CA GLU A 122 1.30 -11.29 7.50
C GLU A 122 -0.05 -10.68 7.93
N MET A 123 -1.16 -11.34 7.57
CA MET A 123 -2.52 -10.82 7.79
C MET A 123 -3.21 -11.34 9.07
N GLY A 124 -2.49 -12.11 9.89
CA GLY A 124 -3.01 -12.77 11.10
C GLY A 124 -3.51 -14.20 10.85
N GLU A 125 -3.91 -14.88 11.92
CA GLU A 125 -4.27 -16.30 11.90
C GLU A 125 -5.38 -16.63 10.89
N GLY A 126 -5.19 -17.71 10.13
CA GLY A 126 -6.18 -18.21 9.18
C GLY A 126 -6.32 -17.41 7.88
N ARG A 127 -5.51 -16.36 7.67
CA ARG A 127 -5.49 -15.56 6.43
C ARG A 127 -4.18 -15.78 5.68
N SER A 128 -4.26 -15.86 4.35
CA SER A 128 -3.06 -15.96 3.52
C SER A 128 -2.28 -14.64 3.53
N PRO A 129 -0.94 -14.68 3.58
CA PRO A 129 -0.11 -13.49 3.44
C PRO A 129 -0.32 -12.78 2.10
N VAL A 130 -0.14 -11.46 2.08
CA VAL A 130 -0.32 -10.64 0.87
C VAL A 130 1.04 -10.20 0.33
N PRO A 131 1.34 -10.46 -0.95
CA PRO A 131 2.60 -10.02 -1.53
C PRO A 131 2.57 -8.51 -1.81
N ILE A 132 3.61 -7.82 -1.34
CA ILE A 132 3.96 -6.47 -1.73
C ILE A 132 5.31 -6.49 -2.46
N TYR A 133 5.51 -5.52 -3.33
CA TYR A 133 6.60 -5.53 -4.31
C TYR A 133 7.44 -4.26 -4.19
N PHE A 134 8.74 -4.39 -4.42
CA PHE A 134 9.68 -3.27 -4.38
C PHE A 134 10.56 -3.27 -5.62
N LEU A 135 11.05 -2.08 -5.98
CA LEU A 135 12.08 -1.98 -7.02
C LEU A 135 13.38 -2.62 -6.55
N TYR A 136 13.75 -2.35 -5.30
CA TYR A 136 14.92 -2.90 -4.62
C TYR A 136 14.54 -3.20 -3.16
N GLU A 137 15.31 -4.05 -2.50
CA GLU A 137 15.16 -4.28 -1.06
C GLU A 137 15.41 -2.96 -0.31
N GLU A 138 14.54 -2.64 0.65
CA GLU A 138 14.65 -1.41 1.44
C GLU A 138 15.35 -1.69 2.77
N ASP A 139 16.25 -0.79 3.18
CA ASP A 139 16.71 -0.73 4.57
C ASP A 139 15.62 -0.07 5.43
N LYS A 140 14.93 -0.86 6.25
CA LYS A 140 13.82 -0.41 7.10
C LYS A 140 14.25 0.54 8.22
N GLY A 141 15.55 0.68 8.47
CA GLY A 141 16.13 1.65 9.41
C GLY A 141 16.61 2.94 8.76
N SER A 142 16.57 3.07 7.43
CA SER A 142 17.03 4.29 6.76
C SER A 142 16.09 5.46 7.04
N GLU A 143 16.63 6.59 7.51
CA GLU A 143 15.87 7.81 7.75
C GLU A 143 15.55 8.58 6.45
N TYR A 144 16.19 8.21 5.33
CA TYR A 144 16.07 8.85 4.01
C TYR A 144 16.01 7.85 2.84
#